data_AF-A0A8H7U6V5-F1
#
_entry.id   AF-A0A8H7U6V5-F1
#
_cell.length_a   1.000
_cell.length_b   1.000
_cell.length_c   1.000
_cell.angle_alpha   90.00
_cell.angle_beta   90.00
_cell.angle_gamma   90.00
#
_symmetry.space_group_name_H-M   'P 1'
#
loop_
_entity.id
_entity.type
_entity.pdbx_description
1 polymer ?
#
loop_
_entity_poly.entity_id
_entity_poly.type
_entity_poly.pdbx_seq_one_letter_code
_entity_poly.pdbx_strand_id
1 'polypeptide(L)'
;MSYTPNDATTNEADTPKKPAIHVTIQPRSYLLPGAAVLVGTMIGLRRGARTASLQFLAENAHRPPTTVQGWYFYNKTKNYRVLMSGLKEAGKEACKLGATAAIWVAIEEGCSRLGEPWTEASEVAAGLGTAGVFSGICESASISPS
;
A
#
# COMPACT_ATOMS: atom_id res chain seq x y z
N MET A 1 -75.08 30.19 -6.04
CA MET A 1 -73.83 30.50 -6.76
C MET A 1 -72.73 30.54 -5.71
N SER A 2 -71.98 29.46 -5.59
CA SER A 2 -71.11 29.15 -4.46
C SER A 2 -69.69 29.60 -4.78
N TYR A 3 -69.16 30.59 -4.08
CA TYR A 3 -67.77 31.04 -4.21
C TYR A 3 -66.98 30.52 -3.00
N THR A 4 -66.15 29.51 -3.21
CA THR A 4 -65.14 29.06 -2.24
C THR A 4 -63.80 29.68 -2.64
N PRO A 5 -63.14 30.49 -1.79
CA PRO A 5 -61.77 30.86 -2.02
C PRO A 5 -60.88 29.63 -1.78
N ASN A 6 -60.27 29.20 -2.87
CA ASN A 6 -59.19 28.23 -2.96
C ASN A 6 -57.97 28.72 -2.17
N ASP A 7 -57.70 27.97 -1.12
CA ASP A 7 -56.41 27.70 -0.50
C ASP A 7 -55.22 28.12 -1.36
N ALA A 8 -54.46 29.07 -0.81
CA ALA A 8 -53.16 29.49 -1.29
C ALA A 8 -52.21 28.28 -1.26
N THR A 9 -52.07 27.59 -2.39
CA THR A 9 -50.94 26.69 -2.62
C THR A 9 -49.70 27.56 -2.75
N THR A 10 -48.99 27.71 -1.64
CA THR A 10 -47.64 28.25 -1.55
C THR A 10 -46.82 27.69 -2.70
N ASN A 11 -46.28 28.58 -3.54
CA ASN A 11 -45.30 28.25 -4.56
C ASN A 11 -44.02 27.79 -3.86
N GLU A 12 -43.95 26.51 -3.47
CA GLU A 12 -42.70 25.88 -3.09
C GLU A 12 -41.94 25.58 -4.39
N ALA A 13 -40.93 26.42 -4.65
CA ALA A 13 -40.01 26.28 -5.75
C ALA A 13 -39.44 24.85 -5.78
N ASP A 14 -39.81 24.08 -6.81
CA ASP A 14 -39.22 22.79 -7.13
C ASP A 14 -37.74 23.02 -7.44
N THR A 15 -36.91 22.90 -6.41
CA THR A 15 -35.46 23.03 -6.53
C THR A 15 -34.95 21.69 -7.02
N PRO A 16 -34.27 21.58 -8.17
CA PRO A 16 -33.90 20.29 -8.72
C PRO A 16 -32.99 19.56 -7.73
N LYS A 17 -33.53 18.49 -7.13
CA LYS A 17 -32.84 17.70 -6.11
C LYS A 17 -31.65 17.02 -6.78
N LYS A 18 -30.46 17.58 -6.58
CA LYS A 18 -29.19 17.08 -7.12
C LYS A 18 -29.06 15.58 -6.84
N PRO A 19 -28.84 14.71 -7.84
CA PRO A 19 -28.72 13.28 -7.59
C PRO A 19 -27.51 13.06 -6.68
N ALA A 20 -27.79 12.69 -5.44
CA ALA A 20 -26.74 12.35 -4.48
C ALA A 20 -26.10 11.05 -4.94
N ILE A 21 -24.90 11.13 -5.53
CA ILE A 21 -24.12 9.97 -5.93
C ILE A 21 -23.70 9.25 -4.64
N HIS A 22 -24.42 8.19 -4.31
CA HIS A 22 -24.10 7.30 -3.20
C HIS A 22 -23.03 6.33 -3.69
N VAL A 23 -21.77 6.70 -3.51
CA VAL A 23 -20.65 5.81 -3.78
C VAL A 23 -20.58 4.79 -2.65
N THR A 24 -21.18 3.62 -2.85
CA THR A 24 -21.03 2.49 -1.92
C THR A 24 -19.71 1.79 -2.23
N ILE A 25 -18.58 2.39 -1.83
CA ILE A 25 -17.30 1.67 -1.88
C ILE A 25 -17.42 0.49 -0.92
N GLN A 26 -17.33 -0.73 -1.45
CA GLN A 26 -17.49 -1.93 -0.65
C GLN A 26 -16.29 -2.05 0.31
N PRO A 27 -16.49 -2.31 1.62
CA PRO A 27 -15.40 -2.34 2.61
C PRO A 27 -14.26 -3.31 2.25
N ARG A 28 -14.56 -4.34 1.44
CA ARG A 28 -13.58 -5.32 0.96
C ARG A 28 -12.48 -4.71 0.09
N SER A 29 -12.75 -3.62 -0.63
CA SER A 29 -11.81 -3.00 -1.57
C SER A 29 -10.58 -2.42 -0.87
N TYR A 30 -10.74 -1.91 0.36
CA TYR A 30 -9.63 -1.35 1.14
C TYR A 30 -8.80 -2.41 1.86
N LEU A 31 -9.32 -3.63 1.99
CA LEU A 31 -8.67 -4.71 2.72
C LEU A 31 -7.49 -5.28 1.93
N LEU A 32 -7.57 -5.29 0.59
CA LEU A 32 -6.50 -5.79 -0.28
C LEU A 32 -5.24 -4.90 -0.24
N PRO A 33 -5.31 -3.56 -0.43
CA PRO A 33 -4.13 -2.70 -0.29
C PRO A 33 -3.58 -2.70 1.14
N GLY A 34 -4.47 -2.74 2.15
CA GLY A 34 -4.07 -2.86 3.55
C GLY A 34 -3.27 -4.13 3.82
N ALA A 35 -3.75 -5.28 3.35
CA ALA A 35 -3.05 -6.55 3.47
C ALA A 35 -1.73 -6.56 2.70
N ALA A 36 -1.69 -5.99 1.49
CA ALA A 36 -0.48 -5.88 0.67
C ALA A 36 0.62 -5.05 1.37
N VAL A 37 0.24 -3.93 2.00
CA VAL A 37 1.15 -3.11 2.81
C VAL A 37 1.70 -3.89 4.00
N LEU A 38 0.85 -4.63 4.73
CA LEU A 38 1.28 -5.44 5.87
C LEU A 38 2.27 -6.53 5.47
N VAL A 39 1.95 -7.26 4.38
CA VAL A 39 2.82 -8.30 3.84
C VAL A 39 4.15 -7.70 3.37
N GLY A 40 4.12 -6.59 2.64
CA GLY A 40 5.32 -5.88 2.19
C GLY A 40 6.19 -5.40 3.34
N THR A 41 5.58 -4.86 4.38
CA THR A 41 6.26 -4.45 5.60
C THR A 41 6.96 -5.65 6.24
N MET A 42 6.28 -6.79 6.37
CA MET A 42 6.85 -7.98 7.02
C MET A 42 8.03 -8.56 6.23
N ILE A 43 7.92 -8.61 4.91
CA ILE A 43 8.97 -9.08 4.01
C ILE A 43 10.19 -8.15 4.09
N GLY A 44 9.98 -6.84 3.94
CA GLY A 44 11.05 -5.85 3.99
C GLY A 44 11.72 -5.79 5.37
N LEU A 45 10.96 -5.88 6.47
CA LEU A 45 11.51 -5.97 7.83
C LEU A 45 12.44 -7.17 7.97
N ARG A 46 11.98 -8.38 7.59
CA ARG A 46 12.80 -9.60 7.71
C ARG A 46 14.06 -9.52 6.86
N ARG A 47 13.93 -9.09 5.60
CA ARG A 47 15.04 -9.02 4.67
C ARG A 47 16.09 -8.00 5.10
N GLY A 48 15.66 -6.79 5.47
CA GLY A 48 16.56 -5.72 5.91
C GLY A 48 17.20 -5.99 7.27
N ALA A 49 16.46 -6.58 8.21
CA ALA A 49 16.99 -6.97 9.50
C ALA A 49 18.05 -8.08 9.36
N ARG A 50 17.78 -9.12 8.56
CA ARG A 50 18.70 -10.24 8.36
C ARG A 50 20.01 -9.76 7.72
N THR A 51 19.92 -8.97 6.66
CA THR A 51 21.11 -8.47 5.93
C THR A 51 22.00 -7.62 6.84
N ALA A 52 21.43 -6.63 7.55
CA ALA A 52 22.18 -5.81 8.50
C ALA A 52 22.76 -6.62 9.66
N SER A 53 22.05 -7.66 10.13
CA SER A 53 22.54 -8.52 11.20
C SER A 53 23.78 -9.31 10.77
N LEU A 54 23.77 -9.88 9.56
CA LEU A 54 24.89 -10.64 9.01
C LEU A 54 26.09 -9.73 8.74
N GLN A 55 25.84 -8.54 8.20
CA GLN A 55 26.90 -7.56 7.98
C GLN A 55 27.55 -7.10 9.30
N PHE A 56 26.74 -6.82 10.33
CA PHE A 56 27.26 -6.48 11.65
C PHE A 56 28.07 -7.63 12.27
N LEU A 57 27.64 -8.87 12.09
CA LEU A 57 28.37 -10.05 12.54
C LEU A 57 29.69 -10.22 11.78
N ALA A 58 29.69 -9.99 10.47
CA ALA A 58 30.92 -10.04 9.66
C ALA A 58 31.91 -8.94 10.08
N GLU A 59 31.44 -7.71 10.30
CA GLU A 59 32.27 -6.59 10.78
C GLU A 59 32.85 -6.84 12.19
N ASN A 60 32.12 -7.52 13.06
CA ASN A 60 32.49 -7.70 14.47
C ASN A 60 32.97 -9.11 14.82
N ALA A 61 33.14 -10.00 13.84
CA ALA A 61 33.58 -11.38 14.08
C ALA A 61 34.91 -11.45 14.86
N HIS A 62 35.77 -10.45 14.70
CA HIS A 62 37.07 -10.37 15.36
C HIS A 62 37.07 -9.62 16.72
N ARG A 63 35.95 -9.02 17.14
CA ARG A 63 35.86 -8.22 18.39
C ARG A 63 34.74 -8.71 19.31
N PRO A 64 34.86 -9.92 19.89
CA PRO A 64 33.89 -10.40 20.87
C PRO A 64 33.93 -9.55 22.15
N PRO A 65 32.77 -9.20 22.75
CA PRO A 65 32.74 -8.42 23.98
C PRO A 65 33.29 -9.24 25.15
N THR A 66 34.29 -8.70 25.86
CA THR A 66 34.91 -9.35 27.03
C THR A 66 34.42 -8.81 28.37
N THR A 67 33.73 -7.66 28.37
CA THR A 67 33.18 -7.01 29.58
C THR A 67 31.66 -6.92 29.53
N VAL A 68 31.00 -6.96 30.69
CA VAL A 68 29.52 -6.88 30.82
C VAL A 68 28.97 -5.57 30.23
N GLN A 69 29.67 -4.45 30.47
CA GLN A 69 29.33 -3.15 29.90
C GLN A 69 29.50 -3.13 28.36
N GLY A 70 30.55 -3.78 27.85
CA GLY A 70 30.78 -3.95 26.42
C GLY A 70 29.68 -4.76 25.72
N TRP A 71 29.17 -5.81 26.39
CA TRP A 71 28.05 -6.62 25.87
C TRP A 71 26.77 -5.80 25.68
N TYR A 72 26.48 -4.88 26.60
CA TYR A 72 25.31 -3.99 26.47
C TYR A 72 25.46 -3.02 25.30
N PHE A 73 26.60 -2.33 25.18
CA PHE A 73 26.83 -1.40 24.07
C PHE A 73 26.85 -2.11 22.71
N TYR A 74 27.36 -3.34 22.68
CA TYR A 74 27.32 -4.19 21.50
C TYR A 74 25.88 -4.47 21.04
N ASN A 75 25.02 -4.92 21.96
CA ASN A 75 23.62 -5.22 21.64
C ASN A 75 22.81 -3.97 21.26
N LYS A 76 23.04 -2.83 21.94
CA LYS A 76 22.38 -1.57 21.60
C LYS A 76 22.72 -1.13 20.17
N THR A 77 24.00 -1.19 19.80
CA THR A 77 24.46 -0.82 18.45
C THR A 77 23.93 -1.78 17.39
N LYS A 78 23.97 -3.09 17.67
CA LYS A 78 23.42 -4.12 16.79
C LYS A 78 21.93 -3.90 16.55
N ASN A 79 21.14 -3.73 17.61
CA ASN A 79 19.69 -3.59 17.49
C ASN A 79 19.32 -2.33 16.72
N TYR A 80 20.02 -1.20 16.95
CA TYR A 80 19.76 0.03 16.21
C TYR A 80 20.04 -0.12 14.71
N ARG A 81 21.19 -0.69 14.33
CA ARG A 81 21.53 -0.93 12.90
C ARG A 81 20.53 -1.88 12.24
N VAL A 82 20.17 -2.96 12.92
CA VAL A 82 19.22 -3.97 12.42
C VAL A 82 17.82 -3.37 12.26
N LEU A 83 17.33 -2.61 13.24
CA LEU A 83 16.02 -1.96 13.18
C LEU A 83 15.96 -0.88 12.09
N MET A 84 16.98 -0.04 11.99
CA MET A 84 17.04 1.02 10.97
C MET A 84 17.00 0.43 9.56
N SER A 85 17.82 -0.61 9.30
CA SER A 85 17.85 -1.29 8.00
C SER A 85 16.53 -2.02 7.72
N GLY A 86 15.99 -2.72 8.72
CA GLY A 86 14.69 -3.39 8.60
C GLY A 86 13.58 -2.40 8.25
N LEU A 87 13.48 -1.27 8.97
CA LEU A 87 12.42 -0.29 8.75
C LEU A 87 12.54 0.41 7.39
N LYS A 88 13.77 0.71 6.96
CA LYS A 88 14.03 1.29 5.63
C LYS A 88 13.55 0.37 4.50
N GLU A 89 13.88 -0.92 4.58
CA GLU A 89 13.49 -1.90 3.57
C GLU A 89 12.00 -2.25 3.65
N ALA A 90 11.43 -2.28 4.86
CA ALA A 90 10.00 -2.41 5.09
C ALA A 90 9.19 -1.29 4.44
N GLY A 91 9.58 -0.03 4.64
CA GLY A 91 8.91 1.11 4.03
C GLY A 91 8.95 1.06 2.50
N LYS A 92 10.09 0.66 1.92
CA LYS A 92 10.24 0.51 0.47
C LYS A 92 9.29 -0.56 -0.09
N GLU A 93 9.27 -1.75 0.50
CA GLU A 93 8.42 -2.85 0.03
C GLU A 93 6.92 -2.60 0.32
N ALA A 94 6.60 -2.01 1.46
CA ALA A 94 5.24 -1.61 1.82
C ALA A 94 4.66 -0.57 0.86
N CYS A 95 5.41 0.50 0.55
CA CYS A 95 4.99 1.51 -0.41
C CYS A 95 4.79 0.92 -1.80
N LYS A 96 5.69 0.02 -2.22
CA LYS A 96 5.62 -0.62 -3.53
C LYS A 96 4.38 -1.50 -3.66
N LEU A 97 4.20 -2.46 -2.76
CA LEU A 97 3.05 -3.37 -2.81
C LEU A 97 1.73 -2.65 -2.53
N GLY A 98 1.73 -1.68 -1.61
CA GLY A 98 0.58 -0.84 -1.32
C GLY A 98 0.17 0.02 -2.52
N ALA A 99 1.11 0.68 -3.19
CA ALA A 99 0.83 1.48 -4.38
C ALA A 99 0.31 0.61 -5.52
N THR A 100 0.94 -0.54 -5.79
CA THR A 100 0.48 -1.48 -6.82
C THR A 100 -0.94 -1.98 -6.52
N ALA A 101 -1.22 -2.38 -5.28
CA ALA A 101 -2.55 -2.84 -4.89
C ALA A 101 -3.60 -1.71 -4.91
N ALA A 102 -3.23 -0.48 -4.54
CA ALA A 102 -4.12 0.67 -4.61
C ALA A 102 -4.47 1.04 -6.05
N ILE A 103 -3.48 1.03 -6.95
CA ILE A 103 -3.69 1.26 -8.39
C ILE A 103 -4.61 0.18 -8.96
N TRP A 104 -4.38 -1.08 -8.59
CA TRP A 104 -5.23 -2.21 -8.99
C TRP A 104 -6.69 -1.98 -8.61
N VAL A 105 -6.95 -1.71 -7.32
CA VAL A 105 -8.31 -1.48 -6.81
C VAL A 105 -8.94 -0.24 -7.48
N ALA A 106 -8.17 0.82 -7.71
CA ALA A 106 -8.67 2.01 -8.39
C ALA A 106 -9.09 1.73 -9.84
N ILE A 107 -8.32 0.90 -10.57
CA ILE A 107 -8.66 0.47 -11.94
C ILE A 107 -9.91 -0.42 -11.91
N GLU A 108 -9.97 -1.39 -11.00
CA GLU A 108 -11.10 -2.33 -10.89
C GLU A 108 -12.41 -1.62 -10.54
N GLU A 109 -12.39 -0.73 -9.55
CA GLU A 109 -13.57 0.09 -9.19
C GLU A 109 -13.93 1.12 -10.26
N GLY A 110 -12.93 1.66 -10.98
CA GLY A 110 -13.15 2.56 -12.09
C GLY A 110 -13.83 1.87 -13.27
N CYS A 111 -13.32 0.71 -13.68
CA CYS A 111 -13.86 -0.10 -14.77
C CYS A 111 -15.25 -0.65 -14.44
N SER A 112 -15.48 -1.08 -13.19
CA SER A 112 -16.79 -1.55 -12.73
C SER A 112 -17.89 -0.49 -12.85
N ARG A 113 -17.54 0.81 -12.82
CA ARG A 113 -18.50 1.91 -13.02
C ARG A 113 -18.77 2.21 -14.50
N LEU A 114 -17.95 1.70 -15.41
CA LEU A 114 -18.01 1.97 -16.86
C LEU A 114 -18.65 0.82 -17.68
N GLY A 115 -18.90 -0.34 -17.07
CA GLY A 115 -19.66 -1.47 -17.66
C GLY A 115 -18.82 -2.67 -18.10
N GLU A 116 -19.49 -3.79 -18.44
CA GLU A 116 -18.92 -5.14 -18.64
C GLU A 116 -17.68 -5.30 -19.56
N PRO A 117 -17.47 -4.55 -20.67
CA PRO A 117 -16.30 -4.78 -21.52
C PRO A 117 -14.96 -4.38 -20.87
N TRP A 118 -14.99 -3.62 -19.75
CA TRP A 118 -13.78 -3.16 -19.07
C TRP A 118 -13.27 -4.12 -17.98
N THR A 119 -14.05 -5.15 -17.63
CA THR A 119 -13.67 -6.17 -16.64
C THR A 119 -12.57 -7.11 -17.15
N GLU A 120 -12.58 -7.46 -18.44
CA GLU A 120 -11.51 -8.28 -19.06
C GLU A 120 -10.21 -7.48 -19.25
N ALA A 121 -10.31 -6.16 -19.47
CA ALA A 121 -9.14 -5.28 -19.55
C ALA A 121 -8.41 -5.15 -18.19
N SER A 122 -9.13 -5.36 -17.07
CA SER A 122 -8.55 -5.40 -15.73
C SER A 122 -7.59 -6.58 -15.56
N GLU A 123 -7.92 -7.79 -16.05
CA GLU A 123 -6.99 -8.93 -16.01
C GLU A 123 -5.72 -8.70 -16.83
N VAL A 124 -5.85 -8.10 -18.02
CA VAL A 124 -4.70 -7.74 -18.87
C VAL A 124 -3.83 -6.67 -18.18
N ALA A 125 -4.45 -5.70 -17.51
CA ALA A 125 -3.73 -4.76 -16.65
C ALA A 125 -3.06 -5.44 -15.45
N ALA A 126 -3.59 -6.57 -14.96
CA ALA A 126 -2.99 -7.38 -13.90
C ALA A 126 -1.73 -8.09 -14.39
N GLY A 127 -1.83 -8.72 -15.56
CA GLY A 127 -0.72 -9.37 -16.22
C GLY A 127 0.40 -8.37 -16.55
N LEU A 128 0.04 -7.21 -17.11
CA LEU A 128 0.99 -6.14 -17.42
C LEU A 128 1.56 -5.47 -16.16
N GLY A 129 0.74 -5.30 -15.12
CA GLY A 129 1.17 -4.73 -13.84
C GLY A 129 2.15 -5.63 -13.10
N THR A 130 1.86 -6.93 -13.02
CA THR A 130 2.77 -7.92 -12.41
C THR A 130 4.06 -8.04 -13.22
N ALA A 131 3.99 -8.11 -14.56
CA ALA A 131 5.15 -8.13 -15.44
C ALA A 131 5.99 -6.84 -15.35
N GLY A 132 5.35 -5.66 -15.31
CA GLY A 132 6.03 -4.37 -15.21
C GLY A 132 6.74 -4.17 -13.87
N VAL A 133 6.09 -4.58 -12.77
CA VAL A 133 6.72 -4.54 -11.43
C VAL A 133 7.88 -5.54 -11.35
N PHE A 134 7.75 -6.73 -11.93
CA PHE A 134 8.82 -7.73 -11.94
C PHE A 134 9.99 -7.30 -12.84
N SER A 135 9.70 -6.70 -14.00
CA SER A 135 10.71 -6.14 -14.91
C SER A 135 11.49 -5.01 -14.25
N GLY A 136 10.81 -4.07 -13.60
CA GLY A 136 11.49 -2.99 -12.87
C GLY A 136 12.37 -3.49 -11.71
N ILE A 137 12.00 -4.61 -11.08
CA ILE A 137 12.86 -5.27 -10.07
C ILE A 137 14.12 -5.83 -10.72
N CYS A 138 13.96 -6.61 -11.81
CA CYS A 138 15.09 -7.21 -12.52
C CYS A 138 16.05 -6.15 -13.08
N GLU A 139 15.51 -5.05 -13.61
CA GLU A 139 16.31 -3.96 -14.16
C GLU A 139 17.11 -3.24 -13.06
N SER A 140 16.49 -2.98 -11.90
CA SER A 140 17.19 -2.42 -10.73
C SER A 140 18.26 -3.36 -10.14
N ALA A 141 18.12 -4.68 -10.35
CA ALA A 141 19.12 -5.67 -9.95
C ALA A 141 20.30 -5.75 -10.94
N SER A 142 20.08 -5.44 -12.22
CA SER A 142 21.15 -5.35 -13.23
C SER A 142 21.99 -4.06 -13.15
N ILE A 143 21.47 -3.00 -12.54
CA ILE A 143 22.11 -1.66 -12.46
C ILE A 143 23.00 -1.50 -11.21
N SER A 144 23.11 -2.51 -10.34
CA SER A 144 24.13 -2.54 -9.29
C SER A 144 25.35 -3.35 -9.77
N PRO A 145 26.33 -2.75 -10.47
CA PRO A 145 27.61 -3.40 -10.67
C PRO A 145 28.28 -3.56 -9.30
N SER A 146 28.93 -4.71 -9.14
CA SER A 146 29.85 -5.07 -8.06
C SER A 146 30.90 -3.99 -7.80
#